data_AF-A0A1V0HW29-F1
#
_entry.id   AF-A0A1V0HW29-F1
#
_cell.length_a   1.000
_cell.length_b   1.000
_cell.length_c   1.000
_cell.angle_alpha   90.00
_cell.angle_beta   90.00
_cell.angle_gamma   90.00
#
_symmetry.space_group_name_H-M   'P 1'
#
loop_
_entity.id
_entity.type
_entity.pdbx_description
1 polymer ?
#
loop_
_entity_poly.entity_id
_entity_poly.type
_entity_poly.pdbx_seq_one_letter_code
_entity_poly.pdbx_strand_id
1 'polypeptide(L)'
;MRWPEANLPRAALLALAVPLCFPALAGNADPAFPATDCAALWQATASFRASYAIAEGAPSEARAMARAFRDAGLPRSGLTAAGYDARIARLRPVYLLLLENHILNGSRSSRDQYLRLSGLCDAFARSEGLPGHPPDRRTPLRTK
;
A
#
# COMPACT_ATOMS: atom_id res chain seq x y z
N MET A 1 27.40 -2.40 -54.02
CA MET A 1 26.01 -2.27 -53.56
C MET A 1 25.86 -0.92 -52.90
N ARG A 2 25.16 0.00 -53.54
CA ARG A 2 24.95 1.39 -53.09
C ARG A 2 23.52 1.49 -52.54
N TRP A 3 23.38 1.97 -51.31
CA TRP A 3 22.08 2.33 -50.74
C TRP A 3 21.65 3.71 -51.23
N PRO A 4 20.38 3.93 -51.57
CA PRO A 4 19.88 5.28 -51.88
C PRO A 4 19.75 6.09 -50.60
N GLU A 5 20.42 7.25 -50.56
CA GLU A 5 20.25 8.26 -49.52
C GLU A 5 18.88 8.93 -49.68
N ALA A 6 17.98 8.64 -48.76
CA ALA A 6 16.68 9.31 -48.68
C ALA A 6 16.87 10.71 -48.09
N ASN A 7 16.95 11.71 -48.97
CA ASN A 7 16.80 13.12 -48.62
C ASN A 7 15.36 13.36 -48.15
N LEU A 8 15.14 13.41 -46.83
CA LEU A 8 13.86 13.79 -46.26
C LEU A 8 13.79 15.33 -46.14
N PRO A 9 12.80 15.98 -46.78
CA PRO A 9 12.67 17.44 -46.78
C PRO A 9 12.30 17.97 -45.39
N ARG A 10 13.03 19.02 -45.02
CA ARG A 10 13.07 19.72 -43.72
C ARG A 10 11.81 20.53 -43.39
N ALA A 11 10.65 20.20 -43.96
CA ALA A 11 9.48 21.08 -43.97
C ALA A 11 8.17 20.30 -43.75
N ALA A 12 7.92 19.87 -42.51
CA ALA A 12 6.57 19.64 -41.98
C ALA A 12 6.62 19.44 -40.45
N LEU A 13 7.34 20.32 -39.74
CA LEU A 13 7.15 20.52 -38.30
C LEU A 13 5.89 21.38 -38.10
N LEU A 14 4.73 20.82 -38.43
CA LEU A 14 3.43 21.41 -38.12
C LEU A 14 2.70 20.47 -37.17
N ALA A 15 3.06 20.66 -35.89
CA ALA A 15 2.14 20.77 -34.78
C ALA A 15 0.80 20.03 -34.92
N LEU A 16 0.84 18.70 -34.80
CA LEU A 16 -0.26 17.98 -34.15
C LEU A 16 0.17 17.67 -32.71
N ALA A 17 0.37 18.73 -31.92
CA ALA A 17 0.30 18.62 -30.48
C ALA A 17 -1.17 18.39 -30.12
N VAL A 18 -1.64 17.15 -30.33
CA VAL A 18 -2.86 16.68 -29.70
C VAL A 18 -2.57 16.78 -28.20
N PRO A 19 -3.23 17.68 -27.44
CA PRO A 19 -3.14 17.59 -26.01
C PRO A 19 -3.84 16.27 -25.67
N LEU A 20 -3.05 15.23 -25.42
CA LEU A 20 -3.52 14.05 -24.73
C LEU A 20 -3.89 14.54 -23.33
N CYS A 21 -5.08 15.11 -23.20
CA CYS A 21 -5.86 15.14 -21.98
C CYS A 21 -6.09 13.67 -21.60
N PHE A 22 -5.05 13.01 -21.10
CA PHE A 22 -5.26 11.91 -20.20
C PHE A 22 -6.00 12.54 -19.02
N PRO A 23 -7.26 12.14 -18.74
CA PRO A 23 -7.79 12.43 -17.43
C PRO A 23 -6.78 11.81 -16.47
N ALA A 24 -6.12 12.64 -15.68
CA ALA A 24 -5.53 12.17 -14.46
C ALA A 24 -6.70 11.49 -13.75
N LEU A 25 -6.74 10.15 -13.80
CA LEU A 25 -7.46 9.37 -12.82
C LEU A 25 -6.85 9.84 -11.51
N ALA A 26 -7.45 10.85 -10.91
CA ALA A 26 -7.40 11.06 -9.49
C ALA A 26 -7.99 9.78 -8.93
N GLY A 27 -7.15 8.74 -8.84
CA GLY A 27 -7.49 7.48 -8.22
C GLY A 27 -7.90 7.89 -6.84
N ASN A 28 -9.21 7.86 -6.59
CA ASN A 28 -9.79 8.41 -5.37
C ASN A 28 -8.96 7.91 -4.21
N ALA A 29 -8.20 8.83 -3.60
CA ALA A 29 -7.32 8.52 -2.50
C ALA A 29 -8.18 7.79 -1.46
N ASP A 30 -7.71 6.64 -0.97
CA ASP A 30 -8.47 5.88 0.01
C ASP A 30 -8.71 6.77 1.23
N PRO A 31 -9.97 7.14 1.55
CA PRO A 31 -10.23 8.00 2.71
C PRO A 31 -9.86 7.28 4.02
N ALA A 32 -9.72 5.96 4.00
CA ALA A 32 -9.24 5.17 5.13
C ALA A 32 -7.73 4.90 5.07
N PHE A 33 -6.96 5.51 4.16
CA PHE A 33 -5.50 5.43 4.19
C PHE A 33 -4.93 6.04 5.49
N PRO A 34 -3.93 5.42 6.15
CA PRO A 34 -3.25 4.17 5.79
C PRO A 34 -3.90 2.90 6.37
N ALA A 35 -4.99 3.01 7.11
CA ALA A 35 -5.61 1.88 7.82
C ALA A 35 -5.97 0.69 6.91
N THR A 36 -6.48 0.95 5.70
CA THR A 36 -6.79 -0.10 4.72
C THR A 36 -5.54 -0.90 4.32
N ASP A 37 -4.48 -0.19 3.91
CA ASP A 37 -3.20 -0.75 3.49
C ASP A 37 -2.55 -1.53 4.65
N CYS A 38 -2.60 -0.98 5.86
CA CYS A 38 -2.07 -1.63 7.06
C CYS A 38 -2.83 -2.91 7.41
N ALA A 39 -4.17 -2.91 7.31
CA ALA A 39 -4.96 -4.12 7.52
C ALA A 39 -4.58 -5.21 6.50
N ALA A 40 -4.44 -4.85 5.23
CA ALA A 40 -4.04 -5.77 4.17
C ALA A 40 -2.60 -6.28 4.33
N LEU A 41 -1.66 -5.42 4.73
CA LEU A 41 -0.27 -5.80 5.03
C LEU A 41 -0.21 -6.81 6.18
N TRP A 42 -0.96 -6.59 7.26
CA TRP A 42 -1.00 -7.52 8.40
C TRP A 42 -1.71 -8.83 8.06
N GLN A 43 -2.72 -8.82 7.18
CA GLN A 43 -3.26 -10.07 6.62
C GLN A 43 -2.22 -10.82 5.79
N ALA A 44 -1.47 -10.12 4.94
CA ALA A 44 -0.39 -10.71 4.16
C ALA A 44 0.72 -11.27 5.07
N THR A 45 1.06 -10.56 6.15
CA THR A 45 2.02 -11.02 7.17
C THR A 45 1.53 -12.29 7.86
N ALA A 46 0.24 -12.38 8.19
CA ALA A 46 -0.33 -13.61 8.75
C ALA A 46 -0.26 -14.79 7.77
N SER A 47 -0.52 -14.56 6.48
CA SER A 47 -0.36 -15.57 5.43
C SER A 47 1.11 -15.99 5.29
N PHE A 48 2.03 -15.04 5.23
CA PHE A 48 3.47 -15.29 5.13
C PHE A 48 3.98 -16.13 6.31
N ARG A 49 3.65 -15.75 7.55
CA ARG A 49 4.00 -16.52 8.77
C ARG A 49 3.41 -17.92 8.79
N ALA A 50 2.24 -18.13 8.19
CA ALA A 50 1.61 -19.44 8.12
C ALA A 50 2.30 -20.34 7.07
N SER A 51 2.85 -19.75 6.02
CA SER A 51 3.52 -20.47 4.92
C SER A 51 5.01 -20.67 5.15
N TYR A 52 5.68 -19.77 5.86
CA TYR A 52 7.13 -19.74 6.01
C TYR A 52 7.55 -19.70 7.49
N ALA A 53 8.33 -20.69 7.93
CA ALA A 53 8.80 -20.83 9.31
C ALA A 53 9.92 -19.85 9.73
N ILE A 54 10.26 -18.89 8.86
CA ILE A 54 11.36 -17.93 9.08
C ILE A 54 10.90 -16.59 9.66
N ALA A 55 9.59 -16.33 9.69
CA ALA A 55 9.04 -15.07 10.16
C ALA A 55 8.75 -15.14 11.66
N GLU A 56 9.23 -14.15 12.41
CA GLU A 56 8.95 -14.01 13.84
C GLU A 56 7.46 -13.79 14.12
N GLY A 57 6.98 -14.31 15.26
CA GLY A 57 5.62 -14.12 15.77
C GLY A 57 4.59 -15.08 15.19
N ALA A 58 3.47 -15.26 15.91
CA ALA A 58 2.43 -16.19 15.48
C ALA A 58 1.57 -15.59 14.35
N PRO A 59 1.03 -16.40 13.42
CA PRO A 59 0.05 -15.93 12.44
C PRO A 59 -1.20 -15.32 13.08
N SER A 60 -1.61 -15.79 14.27
CA SER A 60 -2.76 -15.29 15.02
C SER A 60 -2.59 -13.84 15.48
N GLU A 61 -1.38 -13.46 15.91
CA GLU A 61 -1.05 -12.09 16.32
C GLU A 61 -1.18 -11.12 15.14
N ALA A 62 -0.65 -11.50 13.97
CA ALA A 62 -0.77 -10.70 12.75
C ALA A 62 -2.24 -10.54 12.33
N ARG A 63 -3.07 -11.58 12.46
CA ARG A 63 -4.53 -11.48 12.21
C ARG A 63 -5.22 -10.56 13.20
N ALA A 64 -4.82 -10.54 14.46
CA ALA A 64 -5.37 -9.65 15.46
C ALA A 64 -5.06 -8.19 15.13
N MET A 65 -3.82 -7.90 14.73
CA MET A 65 -3.43 -6.56 14.30
C MET A 65 -4.16 -6.14 13.02
N ALA A 66 -4.29 -7.03 12.04
CA ALA A 66 -5.07 -6.78 10.82
C ALA A 66 -6.52 -6.36 11.13
N ARG A 67 -7.16 -7.02 12.11
CA ARG A 67 -8.50 -6.65 12.57
C ARG A 67 -8.52 -5.26 13.22
N ALA A 68 -7.54 -4.94 14.06
CA ALA A 68 -7.46 -3.63 14.71
C ALA A 68 -7.39 -2.47 13.68
N PHE A 69 -6.54 -2.59 12.66
CA PHE A 69 -6.50 -1.60 11.57
C PHE A 69 -7.79 -1.57 10.75
N ARG A 70 -8.39 -2.74 10.49
CA ARG A 70 -9.66 -2.84 9.77
C ARG A 70 -10.76 -2.10 10.53
N ASP A 71 -10.88 -2.30 11.83
CA ASP A 71 -11.90 -1.68 12.66
C ASP A 71 -11.66 -0.17 12.83
N ALA A 72 -10.40 0.28 12.87
CA ALA A 72 -10.05 1.70 12.90
C ALA A 72 -10.33 2.41 11.55
N GLY A 73 -10.17 1.71 10.42
CA GLY A 73 -10.34 2.30 9.09
C GLY A 73 -11.79 2.27 8.58
N LEU A 74 -12.57 1.25 8.95
CA LEU A 74 -13.93 1.06 8.43
C LEU A 74 -14.83 2.31 8.61
N PRO A 75 -14.89 2.98 9.79
CA PRO A 75 -15.72 4.17 9.98
C PRO A 75 -15.36 5.36 9.08
N ARG A 76 -14.11 5.40 8.57
CA ARG A 76 -13.57 6.47 7.71
C ARG A 76 -13.70 6.15 6.23
N SER A 77 -13.96 4.89 5.89
CA SER A 77 -13.90 4.40 4.51
C SER A 77 -15.06 4.87 3.62
N GLY A 78 -16.21 5.22 4.22
CA GLY A 78 -17.45 5.44 3.48
C GLY A 78 -18.03 4.18 2.82
N LEU A 79 -17.47 3.00 3.09
CA LEU A 79 -17.90 1.72 2.54
C LEU A 79 -18.72 0.92 3.56
N THR A 80 -19.49 -0.04 3.07
CA THR A 80 -20.04 -1.11 3.92
C THR A 80 -18.89 -1.99 4.44
N ALA A 81 -19.13 -2.69 5.55
CA ALA A 81 -18.17 -3.67 6.09
C ALA A 81 -17.69 -4.65 5.01
N ALA A 82 -18.61 -5.25 4.25
CA ALA A 82 -18.29 -6.18 3.17
C ALA A 82 -17.48 -5.51 2.04
N GLY A 83 -17.82 -4.27 1.66
CA GLY A 83 -17.07 -3.53 0.64
C GLY A 83 -15.65 -3.19 1.07
N TYR A 84 -15.46 -2.83 2.34
CA TYR A 84 -14.15 -2.55 2.93
C TYR A 84 -13.30 -3.82 3.05
N ASP A 85 -13.90 -4.93 3.52
CA ASP A 85 -13.22 -6.22 3.60
C ASP A 85 -12.82 -6.73 2.20
N ALA A 86 -13.66 -6.53 1.19
CA ALA A 86 -13.32 -6.83 -0.21
C ALA A 86 -12.16 -5.97 -0.74
N ARG A 87 -12.07 -4.71 -0.30
CA ARG A 87 -10.94 -3.82 -0.65
C ARG A 87 -9.64 -4.32 -0.03
N ILE A 88 -9.64 -4.65 1.26
CA ILE A 88 -8.49 -5.24 1.96
C ILE A 88 -8.05 -6.55 1.26
N ALA A 89 -9.02 -7.42 0.91
CA ALA A 89 -8.73 -8.68 0.25
C ALA A 89 -8.05 -8.51 -1.13
N ARG A 90 -8.39 -7.47 -1.89
CA ARG A 90 -7.72 -7.15 -3.17
C ARG A 90 -6.27 -6.71 -3.00
N LEU A 91 -5.95 -6.03 -1.90
CA LEU A 91 -4.60 -5.54 -1.62
C LEU A 91 -3.69 -6.63 -1.04
N ARG A 92 -4.25 -7.60 -0.31
CA ARG A 92 -3.52 -8.71 0.33
C ARG A 92 -2.47 -9.40 -0.58
N PRO A 93 -2.77 -9.84 -1.82
CA PRO A 93 -1.77 -10.49 -2.67
C PRO A 93 -0.61 -9.57 -3.05
N VAL A 94 -0.85 -8.26 -3.18
CA VAL A 94 0.21 -7.27 -3.49
C VAL A 94 1.21 -7.19 -2.33
N TYR A 95 0.71 -7.12 -1.08
CA TYR A 95 1.61 -7.07 0.08
C TYR A 95 2.26 -8.41 0.40
N LEU A 96 1.63 -9.54 0.05
CA LEU A 96 2.30 -10.84 0.16
C LEU A 96 3.50 -10.90 -0.78
N LEU A 97 3.34 -10.49 -2.04
CA LEU A 97 4.43 -10.40 -3.00
C LEU A 97 5.52 -9.42 -2.55
N LEU A 98 5.15 -8.30 -1.91
CA LEU A 98 6.10 -7.37 -1.31
C LEU A 98 6.95 -8.06 -0.22
N LEU A 99 6.31 -8.81 0.69
CA LEU A 99 6.97 -9.54 1.77
C LEU A 99 7.89 -10.63 1.23
N GLU A 100 7.43 -11.43 0.27
CA GLU A 100 8.24 -12.47 -0.37
C GLU A 100 9.48 -11.88 -1.04
N ASN A 101 9.33 -10.79 -1.80
CA ASN A 101 10.48 -10.14 -2.44
C ASN A 101 11.45 -9.51 -1.43
N HIS A 102 10.93 -8.92 -0.36
CA HIS A 102 11.77 -8.36 0.70
C HIS A 102 12.54 -9.45 1.45
N ILE A 103 11.83 -10.47 1.95
CA ILE A 103 12.35 -11.42 2.94
C ILE A 103 13.05 -12.60 2.25
N LEU A 104 12.41 -13.19 1.23
CA LEU A 104 12.95 -14.37 0.55
C LEU A 104 13.96 -13.99 -0.52
N ASN A 105 13.65 -12.97 -1.32
CA ASN A 105 14.50 -12.59 -2.46
C ASN A 105 15.53 -11.49 -2.11
N GLY A 106 15.50 -10.95 -0.89
CA GLY A 106 16.46 -9.93 -0.44
C GLY A 106 16.39 -8.60 -1.22
N SER A 107 15.28 -8.30 -1.89
CA SER A 107 15.13 -7.10 -2.71
C SER A 107 15.19 -5.83 -1.86
N ARG A 108 16.18 -4.96 -2.15
CA ARG A 108 16.33 -3.66 -1.47
C ARG A 108 15.14 -2.73 -1.71
N SER A 109 14.65 -2.66 -2.94
CA SER A 109 13.50 -1.79 -3.26
C SER A 109 12.22 -2.26 -2.57
N SER A 110 12.02 -3.56 -2.41
CA SER A 110 10.89 -4.14 -1.66
C SER A 110 11.04 -3.89 -0.16
N ARG A 111 12.27 -4.00 0.38
CA ARG A 111 12.57 -3.63 1.76
C ARG A 111 12.21 -2.16 2.05
N ASP A 112 12.64 -1.24 1.19
CA ASP A 112 12.39 0.20 1.40
C ASP A 112 10.89 0.54 1.36
N GLN A 113 10.15 -0.09 0.45
CA GLN A 113 8.69 0.02 0.39
C GLN A 113 8.02 -0.54 1.64
N TYR A 114 8.43 -1.73 2.09
CA TYR A 114 7.93 -2.35 3.32
C TYR A 114 8.20 -1.47 4.55
N LEU A 115 9.41 -0.95 4.70
CA LEU A 115 9.79 -0.09 5.83
C LEU A 115 9.00 1.22 5.83
N ARG A 116 8.80 1.83 4.66
CA ARG A 116 7.99 3.05 4.52
C ARG A 116 6.54 2.80 4.94
N LEU A 117 5.93 1.74 4.43
CA LEU A 117 4.55 1.40 4.77
C LEU A 117 4.41 1.03 6.25
N SER A 118 5.33 0.23 6.78
CA SER A 118 5.34 -0.16 8.20
C SER A 118 5.49 1.04 9.13
N GLY A 119 6.28 2.04 8.74
CA GLY A 119 6.38 3.31 9.45
C GLY A 119 5.07 4.10 9.48
N LEU A 120 4.34 4.14 8.36
CA LEU A 120 2.99 4.75 8.32
C LEU A 120 2.00 3.99 9.20
N CYS A 121 2.07 2.65 9.21
CA CYS A 121 1.22 1.83 10.06
C CYS A 121 1.52 2.04 11.55
N ASP A 122 2.79 2.13 11.96
CA ASP A 122 3.14 2.42 13.37
C ASP A 122 2.67 3.81 13.80
N ALA A 123 2.89 4.82 12.96
CA ALA A 123 2.45 6.19 13.24
C ALA A 123 0.92 6.26 13.40
N PHE A 124 0.17 5.63 12.49
CA PHE A 124 -1.28 5.54 12.59
C PHE A 124 -1.71 4.77 13.84
N ALA A 125 -1.11 3.61 14.10
CA ALA A 125 -1.47 2.77 15.24
C ALA A 125 -1.29 3.51 16.58
N ARG A 126 -0.20 4.27 16.74
CA ARG A 126 0.00 5.12 17.92
C ARG A 126 -1.04 6.23 18.02
N SER A 127 -1.40 6.86 16.90
CA SER A 127 -2.39 7.93 16.89
C SER A 127 -3.80 7.46 17.26
N GLU A 128 -4.13 6.21 16.92
CA GLU A 128 -5.41 5.57 17.23
C GLU A 128 -5.40 4.79 18.56
N GLY A 129 -4.24 4.69 19.22
CA GLY A 129 -4.07 3.90 20.44
C GLY A 129 -4.30 2.40 20.24
N LEU A 130 -3.88 1.86 19.10
CA LEU A 130 -4.06 0.43 18.79
C LEU A 130 -3.18 -0.45 19.71
N PRO A 131 -3.60 -1.72 19.96
CA PRO A 131 -2.86 -2.63 20.83
C PRO A 131 -1.38 -2.76 20.46
N GLY A 132 -0.49 -2.66 21.44
CA GLY A 132 0.96 -2.75 21.21
C GLY A 132 1.63 -1.45 20.74
N HIS A 133 0.87 -0.38 20.49
CA HIS A 133 1.38 0.91 20.03
C HIS A 133 0.97 2.04 21.00
N PRO A 134 1.73 2.26 22.10
CA PRO A 134 1.37 3.28 23.07
C PRO A 134 1.34 4.67 22.41
N PRO A 135 0.34 5.51 22.75
CA PRO A 135 0.25 6.84 22.17
C PRO A 135 1.49 7.66 22.51
N ASP A 136 1.96 8.44 21.55
CA ASP A 136 3.03 9.40 21.81
C ASP A 136 2.53 10.41 22.85
N ARG A 137 3.20 10.50 24.01
CA ARG A 137 2.82 11.38 25.12
C ARG A 137 2.88 12.87 24.74
N ARG A 138 3.40 13.20 23.56
CA ARG A 138 3.45 14.57 23.01
C ARG A 138 2.22 14.94 22.19
N THR A 139 1.37 14.00 21.83
CA THR A 139 0.15 14.27 21.05
C THR A 139 -0.97 14.67 22.01
N PRO A 140 -1.52 15.89 21.94
CA PRO A 140 -2.62 16.30 22.82
C PRO A 140 -3.82 15.38 22.59
N LEU A 141 -4.37 14.85 23.70
CA LEU A 141 -5.60 14.07 23.72
C LEU A 141 -6.70 14.87 23.01
N ARG A 142 -7.15 14.40 21.84
CA ARG A 142 -8.40 14.91 21.24
C ARG A 142 -9.54 14.52 22.16
N THR A 143 -9.97 15.46 23.01
CA THR A 143 -11.26 15.40 23.69
C THR A 143 -12.36 15.37 22.62
N LYS A 144 -13.15 14.31 22.62
CA LYS A 144 -14.40 14.20 21.84
C LYS A 144 -15.46 15.11 22.42
#